data_AF-A0A380WCZ5-F1
#
_entry.id   AF-A0A380WCZ5-F1
#
_cell.length_a   1.000
_cell.length_b   1.000
_cell.length_c   1.000
_cell.angle_alpha   90.00
_cell.angle_beta   90.00
_cell.angle_gamma   90.00
#
_symmetry.space_group_name_H-M   'P 1'
#
loop_
_entity.id
_entity.type
_entity.pdbx_description
1 polymer ?
#
loop_
_entity_poly.entity_id
_entity_poly.type
_entity_poly.pdbx_seq_one_letter_code
_entity_poly.pdbx_strand_id
1 'polypeptide(L)'
;MTHALDKTFPWDWWRTTPPSRLDATHRYTLRRSLAQIAVLGEPGWQRAVAGDAAEAIGIALPLIHSGESGLRLDIVMSAVLLCALNGNPAAALMLAHALDSKSHQDLWPLTERWLARIPTPKTPKSERSQGGAA
;
A
#
# COMPACT_ATOMS: atom_id res chain seq x y z
N MET A 1 -7.68 -6.17 -23.50
CA MET A 1 -6.50 -5.26 -23.59
C MET A 1 -5.63 -5.47 -22.36
N THR A 2 -4.80 -6.52 -22.38
CA THR A 2 -3.98 -7.00 -21.25
C THR A 2 -2.56 -7.22 -21.78
N HIS A 3 -1.76 -6.14 -21.85
CA HIS A 3 -0.38 -6.24 -22.35
C HIS A 3 0.62 -5.31 -21.64
N ALA A 4 0.17 -4.51 -20.66
CA ALA A 4 1.02 -3.50 -20.00
C ALA A 4 1.85 -4.05 -18.82
N LEU A 5 1.51 -5.23 -18.29
CA LEU A 5 2.23 -5.82 -17.15
C LEU A 5 3.43 -6.69 -17.57
N ASP A 6 3.56 -7.05 -18.84
CA ASP A 6 4.60 -7.98 -19.34
C ASP A 6 6.03 -7.46 -19.18
N LYS A 7 6.23 -6.16 -18.94
CA LYS A 7 7.57 -5.57 -18.75
C LYS A 7 7.87 -5.15 -17.31
N THR A 8 6.93 -5.33 -16.39
CA THR A 8 7.06 -4.81 -15.03
C THR A 8 7.20 -5.98 -14.07
N PHE A 9 8.33 -6.07 -13.37
CA PHE A 9 8.48 -7.08 -12.33
C PHE A 9 7.43 -6.83 -11.23
N PRO A 10 6.88 -7.88 -10.59
CA PRO A 10 5.85 -7.72 -9.55
C PRO A 10 6.24 -6.73 -8.45
N TRP A 11 7.55 -6.58 -8.21
CA TRP A 11 8.14 -5.69 -7.21
C TRP A 11 7.97 -4.21 -7.52
N ASP A 12 7.77 -3.83 -8.77
CA ASP A 12 7.63 -2.42 -9.18
C ASP A 12 6.15 -1.99 -9.25
N TRP A 13 5.19 -2.91 -9.07
CA TRP A 13 3.76 -2.61 -9.22
C TRP A 13 3.28 -1.50 -8.29
N TRP A 14 3.86 -1.38 -7.10
CA TRP A 14 3.48 -0.33 -6.15
C TRP A 14 3.82 1.09 -6.65
N ARG A 15 4.80 1.24 -7.57
CA ARG A 15 5.19 2.52 -8.21
C ARG A 15 4.61 2.74 -9.60
N THR A 16 4.16 1.68 -10.26
CA THR A 16 3.85 1.72 -11.69
C THR A 16 2.39 1.40 -11.99
N THR A 17 1.68 0.76 -11.06
CA THR A 17 0.38 0.17 -11.33
C THR A 17 -0.69 0.73 -10.41
N PRO A 18 -1.75 1.35 -10.98
CA PRO A 18 -2.86 1.83 -10.17
C PRO A 18 -3.62 0.66 -9.54
N PRO A 19 -4.19 0.83 -8.33
CA PRO A 19 -4.87 -0.25 -7.60
C PRO A 19 -6.03 -0.89 -8.38
N SER A 20 -6.70 -0.12 -9.26
CA SER A 20 -7.80 -0.62 -10.10
C SER A 20 -7.37 -1.65 -11.16
N ARG A 21 -6.06 -1.80 -11.42
CA ARG A 21 -5.50 -2.80 -12.34
C ARG A 21 -4.98 -4.05 -11.63
N LEU A 22 -5.00 -4.06 -10.29
CA LEU A 22 -4.48 -5.16 -9.47
C LEU A 22 -5.64 -5.99 -8.91
N ASP A 23 -5.95 -7.09 -9.59
CA ASP A 23 -7.03 -8.01 -9.22
C ASP A 23 -6.58 -9.11 -8.22
N ALA A 24 -7.46 -10.09 -8.00
CA ALA A 24 -7.20 -11.22 -7.12
C ALA A 24 -6.01 -12.10 -7.56
N THR A 25 -5.80 -12.25 -8.87
CA THR A 25 -4.69 -13.03 -9.43
C THR A 25 -3.37 -12.33 -9.13
N HIS A 26 -3.31 -11.01 -9.30
CA HIS A 26 -2.12 -10.21 -8.98
C HIS A 26 -1.79 -10.30 -7.48
N ARG A 27 -2.81 -10.18 -6.61
CA ARG A 27 -2.63 -10.36 -5.15
C ARG A 27 -2.08 -11.75 -4.81
N TYR A 28 -2.62 -12.80 -5.42
CA TYR A 28 -2.18 -14.17 -5.18
C TYR A 28 -0.73 -14.38 -5.61
N THR A 29 -0.36 -13.92 -6.81
CA THR A 29 1.01 -13.97 -7.32
C THR A 29 1.96 -13.23 -6.40
N LEU A 30 1.62 -12.00 -6.00
CA LEU A 30 2.45 -11.19 -5.11
C LEU A 30 2.70 -11.88 -3.77
N ARG A 31 1.63 -12.38 -3.13
CA ARG A 31 1.73 -13.10 -1.85
C ARG A 31 2.58 -14.36 -1.97
N ARG A 32 2.40 -15.16 -3.02
CA ARG A 32 3.15 -16.39 -3.24
C ARG A 32 4.64 -16.12 -3.48
N SER A 33 4.98 -15.07 -4.21
CA SER A 33 6.37 -14.68 -4.46
C SER A 33 7.03 -14.16 -3.18
N LEU A 34 6.33 -13.30 -2.42
CA LEU A 34 6.84 -12.74 -1.17
C LEU A 34 7.08 -13.82 -0.08
N ALA A 35 6.22 -14.84 -0.02
CA ALA A 35 6.35 -15.92 0.96
C ALA A 35 7.62 -16.76 0.78
N GLN A 36 8.27 -16.70 -0.39
CA GLN A 36 9.53 -17.39 -0.67
C GLN A 36 10.76 -16.55 -0.33
N ILE A 37 10.57 -15.30 0.07
CA ILE A 37 11.65 -14.36 0.38
C ILE A 37 11.81 -14.28 1.90
N ALA A 38 13.06 -14.20 2.35
CA ALA A 38 13.40 -13.74 3.69
C ALA A 38 14.13 -12.40 3.57
N VAL A 39 13.72 -11.41 4.36
CA VAL A 39 14.44 -10.14 4.47
C VAL A 39 15.30 -10.20 5.72
N LEU A 40 16.62 -10.15 5.53
CA LEU A 40 17.57 -10.22 6.64
C LEU A 40 17.35 -9.06 7.62
N GLY A 41 17.35 -9.39 8.91
CA GLY A 41 17.13 -8.41 9.99
C GLY A 41 15.66 -8.10 10.28
N GLU A 42 14.70 -8.67 9.53
CA GLU A 42 13.27 -8.38 9.68
C GLU A 42 12.50 -9.61 10.19
N PRO A 43 12.48 -9.91 11.50
CA PRO A 43 11.75 -11.06 12.04
C PRO A 43 10.23 -10.95 11.81
N GLY A 44 9.70 -9.73 11.67
CA GLY A 44 8.31 -9.46 11.34
C GLY A 44 7.93 -9.75 9.88
N TRP A 45 8.89 -10.08 9.02
CA TRP A 45 8.67 -10.21 7.58
C TRP A 45 7.55 -11.18 7.21
N GLN A 46 7.53 -12.38 7.81
CA GLN A 46 6.50 -13.37 7.48
C GLN A 46 5.09 -12.93 7.90
N ARG A 47 4.98 -12.13 8.97
CA ARG A 47 3.70 -11.53 9.38
C ARG A 47 3.26 -10.45 8.41
N ALA A 48 4.19 -9.60 7.95
CA ALA A 48 3.92 -8.61 6.92
C ALA A 48 3.38 -9.28 5.63
N VAL A 49 4.01 -10.37 5.18
CA VAL A 49 3.54 -11.14 4.00
C VAL A 49 2.18 -11.80 4.24
N ALA A 50 1.88 -12.19 5.48
CA ALA A 50 0.58 -12.72 5.87
C ALA A 50 -0.53 -11.64 5.92
N GLY A 51 -0.20 -10.36 5.74
CA GLY A 51 -1.15 -9.25 5.71
C GLY A 51 -1.23 -8.42 6.99
N ASP A 52 -0.28 -8.61 7.92
CA ASP A 52 -0.13 -7.73 9.07
C ASP A 52 0.40 -6.37 8.62
N ALA A 53 -0.51 -5.42 8.43
CA ALA A 53 -0.17 -4.09 7.92
C ALA A 53 0.74 -3.31 8.86
N ALA A 54 0.65 -3.52 10.18
CA ALA A 54 1.50 -2.81 11.13
C ALA A 54 2.96 -3.26 10.98
N GLU A 55 3.19 -4.57 10.85
CA GLU A 55 4.51 -5.13 10.56
C GLU A 55 5.03 -4.66 9.20
N ALA A 56 4.21 -4.71 8.15
CA ALA A 56 4.62 -4.26 6.81
C ALA A 56 5.03 -2.77 6.79
N ILE A 57 4.26 -1.91 7.46
CA ILE A 57 4.55 -0.48 7.57
C ILE A 57 5.79 -0.24 8.45
N GLY A 58 5.90 -0.96 9.58
CA GLY A 58 7.04 -0.84 10.49
C GLY A 58 8.37 -1.17 9.83
N ILE A 59 8.39 -2.14 8.91
CA ILE A 59 9.57 -2.48 8.11
C ILE A 59 9.81 -1.45 6.99
N ALA A 60 8.74 -0.94 6.36
CA ALA A 60 8.84 -0.01 5.23
C ALA A 60 9.29 1.40 5.63
N LEU A 61 8.78 1.91 6.75
CA LEU A 61 8.93 3.31 7.14
C LEU A 61 10.41 3.72 7.33
N PRO A 62 11.28 2.95 8.01
CA PRO A 62 12.70 3.27 8.12
C PRO A 62 13.41 3.33 6.77
N LEU A 63 13.05 2.45 5.82
CA LEU A 63 13.66 2.40 4.49
C LEU A 63 13.28 3.63 3.65
N ILE A 64 12.02 4.06 3.74
CA ILE A 64 11.60 5.30 3.09
C ILE A 64 12.34 6.50 3.68
N HIS A 65 12.44 6.58 5.01
CA HIS A 65 13.07 7.70 5.70
C HIS A 65 14.58 7.78 5.46
N SER A 66 15.27 6.64 5.34
CA SER A 66 16.70 6.60 5.00
C SER A 66 16.99 6.89 3.52
N GLY A 67 15.96 7.04 2.69
CA GLY A 67 16.11 7.25 1.26
C GLY A 67 16.49 5.99 0.49
N GLU A 68 16.36 4.80 1.09
CA GLU A 68 16.67 3.50 0.48
C GLU A 68 16.05 3.37 -0.92
N SER A 69 16.72 2.64 -1.81
CA SER A 69 16.23 2.41 -3.16
C SER A 69 16.61 1.01 -3.65
N GLY A 70 15.94 0.55 -4.72
CA GLY A 70 16.17 -0.76 -5.31
C GLY A 70 15.43 -1.90 -4.61
N LEU A 71 15.89 -3.12 -4.87
CA LEU A 71 15.09 -4.34 -4.71
C LEU A 71 14.59 -4.58 -3.28
N ARG A 72 15.38 -4.26 -2.24
CA ARG A 72 14.94 -4.43 -0.84
C ARG A 72 13.70 -3.58 -0.55
N LEU A 73 13.74 -2.31 -0.94
CA LEU A 73 12.60 -1.42 -0.78
C LEU A 73 11.40 -1.92 -1.59
N ASP A 74 11.62 -2.39 -2.82
CA ASP A 74 10.54 -2.85 -3.69
C ASP A 74 9.85 -4.13 -3.17
N ILE A 75 10.62 -5.05 -2.59
CA ILE A 75 10.09 -6.22 -1.90
C ILE A 75 9.25 -5.79 -0.68
N VAL A 76 9.76 -4.89 0.15
CA VAL A 76 9.06 -4.45 1.36
C VAL A 76 7.79 -3.67 1.01
N MET A 77 7.85 -2.76 0.05
CA MET A 77 6.69 -2.00 -0.41
C MET A 77 5.66 -2.87 -1.13
N SER A 78 6.09 -4.01 -1.69
CA SER A 78 5.15 -5.03 -2.21
C SER A 78 4.34 -5.71 -1.10
N ALA A 79 4.90 -5.89 0.10
CA ALA A 79 4.12 -6.39 1.24
C ALA A 79 3.11 -5.34 1.72
N VAL A 80 3.49 -4.05 1.74
CA VAL A 80 2.56 -2.93 2.00
C VAL A 80 1.46 -2.88 0.94
N LEU A 81 1.82 -3.05 -0.34
CA LEU A 81 0.87 -3.15 -1.45
C LEU A 81 -0.16 -4.26 -1.23
N LEU A 82 0.29 -5.46 -0.83
CA LEU A 82 -0.61 -6.57 -0.52
C LEU A 82 -1.63 -6.20 0.58
N CYS A 83 -1.17 -5.56 1.66
CA CYS A 83 -2.03 -5.09 2.75
C CYS A 83 -3.05 -4.06 2.27
N ALA A 84 -2.64 -3.10 1.44
CA ALA A 84 -3.51 -2.06 0.90
C ALA A 84 -4.56 -2.62 -0.09
N LEU A 85 -4.18 -3.62 -0.89
CA LEU A 85 -5.09 -4.34 -1.78
C LEU A 85 -6.11 -5.19 -1.00
N ASN A 86 -5.74 -5.66 0.19
CA ASN A 86 -6.66 -6.32 1.13
C ASN A 86 -7.55 -5.33 1.90
N GLY A 87 -7.46 -4.03 1.60
CA GLY A 87 -8.36 -3.00 2.14
C GLY A 87 -7.84 -2.29 3.39
N ASN A 88 -6.56 -2.48 3.77
CA ASN A 88 -6.01 -1.74 4.90
C ASN A 88 -5.75 -0.26 4.52
N PRO A 89 -6.35 0.71 5.22
CA PRO A 89 -6.22 2.13 4.87
C PRO A 89 -4.86 2.73 5.26
N ALA A 90 -4.23 2.26 6.34
CA ALA A 90 -2.90 2.72 6.74
C ALA A 90 -1.84 2.29 5.73
N ALA A 91 -1.96 1.08 5.16
CA ALA A 91 -1.09 0.62 4.09
C ALA A 91 -1.29 1.43 2.80
N ALA A 92 -2.52 1.82 2.47
CA ALA A 92 -2.80 2.71 1.35
C ALA A 92 -2.18 4.10 1.54
N LEU A 93 -2.26 4.65 2.76
CA LEU A 93 -1.59 5.91 3.11
C LEU A 93 -0.08 5.79 3.00
N MET A 94 0.50 4.68 3.48
CA MET A 94 1.94 4.45 3.40
C MET A 94 2.44 4.40 1.95
N LEU A 95 1.66 3.80 1.03
CA LEU A 95 1.96 3.83 -0.41
C LEU A 95 1.94 5.26 -0.97
N ALA A 96 0.90 6.04 -0.65
CA ALA A 96 0.81 7.43 -1.07
C ALA A 96 2.01 8.25 -0.57
N HIS A 97 2.37 8.10 0.72
CA HIS A 97 3.53 8.76 1.31
C HIS A 97 4.85 8.35 0.66
N ALA A 98 5.05 7.06 0.41
CA ALA A 98 6.26 6.57 -0.25
C ALA A 98 6.41 7.12 -1.67
N LEU A 99 5.31 7.21 -2.44
CA LEU A 99 5.32 7.79 -3.79
C LEU A 99 5.62 9.29 -3.77
N ASP A 100 5.03 10.02 -2.83
CA ASP A 100 5.27 11.46 -2.64
C ASP A 100 6.72 11.76 -2.24
N SER A 101 7.31 10.92 -1.37
CA SER A 101 8.72 11.06 -0.95
C SER A 101 9.74 10.84 -2.09
N LYS A 102 9.31 10.26 -3.21
CA LYS A 102 10.15 9.97 -4.39
C LYS A 102 9.85 10.93 -5.56
N SER A 103 9.17 12.06 -5.32
CA SER A 103 8.53 12.97 -6.31
C SER A 103 9.42 13.68 -7.34
N HIS A 104 10.67 13.27 -7.57
CA HIS A 104 11.41 13.69 -8.77
C HIS A 104 10.84 13.10 -10.08
N GLN A 105 9.83 12.22 -10.04
CA GLN A 105 9.35 11.41 -11.17
C GLN A 105 7.86 11.62 -11.57
N ASP A 106 7.19 12.69 -11.13
CA ASP A 106 5.75 12.96 -11.39
C ASP A 106 4.83 11.74 -11.14
N LEU A 107 4.79 11.26 -9.89
CA LEU A 107 3.99 10.11 -9.47
C LEU A 107 2.62 10.49 -8.88
N TRP A 108 2.24 11.77 -8.98
CA TRP A 108 1.02 12.31 -8.37
C TRP A 108 -0.27 11.56 -8.76
N PRO A 109 -0.49 11.19 -10.05
CA PRO A 109 -1.70 10.45 -10.44
C PRO A 109 -1.83 9.07 -9.77
N LEU A 110 -0.72 8.47 -9.30
CA LEU A 110 -0.74 7.21 -8.58
C LEU A 110 -0.98 7.43 -7.08
N THR A 111 -0.37 8.48 -6.50
CA THR A 111 -0.60 8.92 -5.12
C THR A 111 -2.09 9.18 -4.87
N GLU A 112 -2.75 9.96 -5.73
CA GLU A 112 -4.19 10.26 -5.60
C GLU A 112 -5.05 8.99 -5.56
N ARG A 113 -4.73 7.99 -6.39
CA ARG A 113 -5.49 6.73 -6.44
C ARG A 113 -5.36 5.89 -5.18
N TRP A 114 -4.22 5.98 -4.49
CA TRP A 114 -4.05 5.34 -3.19
C TRP A 114 -4.78 6.10 -2.09
N LEU A 115 -4.73 7.43 -2.09
CA LEU A 115 -5.49 8.26 -1.15
C LEU A 115 -7.00 8.05 -1.28
N ALA A 116 -7.52 7.89 -2.50
CA ALA A 116 -8.95 7.63 -2.75
C ALA A 116 -9.47 6.31 -2.14
N ARG A 117 -8.58 5.40 -1.70
CA ARG A 117 -8.95 4.16 -1.02
C ARG A 117 -9.07 4.29 0.49
N ILE A 118 -8.63 5.41 1.05
CA ILE A 118 -8.76 5.68 2.48
C ILE A 118 -10.23 6.08 2.72
N PRO A 119 -10.98 5.36 3.58
CA PRO A 119 -12.34 5.74 3.92
C PRO A 119 -12.35 7.14 4.51
N THR A 120 -13.18 8.03 3.96
CA THR A 120 -13.40 9.32 4.59
C THR A 120 -14.19 9.11 5.88
N PRO A 121 -13.85 9.82 6.98
CA PRO A 121 -14.63 9.76 8.19
C PRO A 121 -16.07 10.16 7.86
N LYS A 122 -17.03 9.28 8.15
CA LYS A 122 -18.45 9.63 8.05
C LYS A 122 -18.70 10.76 9.05
N THR A 123 -19.09 11.92 8.55
CA THR A 123 -19.53 13.02 9.41
C THR A 123 -20.69 12.51 10.27
N PRO A 124 -20.62 12.63 11.61
CA PRO A 124 -21.72 12.21 12.46
C PRO A 124 -22.95 13.04 12.09
N LYS A 125 -24.05 12.34 11.79
CA LYS A 125 -25.37 12.93 11.53
C LYS A 125 -25.69 13.78 12.75
N SER A 126 -25.79 15.11 12.60
CA SER A 126 -26.17 15.94 13.73
C SER A 126 -27.56 15.53 14.17
N GLU A 127 -27.64 14.88 15.33
CA GLU A 127 -28.88 14.76 16.07
C GLU A 127 -29.26 16.18 16.48
N ARG A 128 -30.04 16.84 15.61
CA ARG A 128 -30.76 18.04 16.01
C ARG A 128 -31.66 17.62 17.15
N SER A 129 -31.30 18.15 18.31
CA SER A 129 -32.01 18.17 19.57
C SER A 129 -33.52 18.11 19.37
N GLN A 130 -34.13 17.05 19.90
CA GLN A 130 -35.49 17.16 20.41
C GLN A 130 -35.44 18.20 21.53
N GLY A 131 -36.06 19.34 21.28
CA GLY A 131 -36.02 20.50 22.16
C GLY A 131 -37.09 21.49 21.74
N GLY A 132 -38.34 21.14 21.98
CA GLY A 132 -39.47 22.05 21.86
C GLY A 132 -40.75 21.28 22.14
N ALA A 133 -41.69 21.77 22.94
CA ALA A 133 -41.71 22.86 23.90
C ALA A 133 -42.84 22.52 24.87
N ALA A 134 -42.92 23.30 25.95
CA ALA A 134 -43.90 23.26 27.04
C ALA A 134 -45.36 23.03 26.64
#